data_AF-A0A3B6FS98-F1
#
_entry.id   AF-A0A3B6FS98-F1
#
_cell.length_a   1.000
_cell.length_b   1.000
_cell.length_c   1.000
_cell.angle_alpha   90.00
_cell.angle_beta   90.00
_cell.angle_gamma   90.00
#
_symmetry.space_group_name_H-M   'P 1'
#
loop_
_entity.id
_entity.type
_entity.pdbx_description
1 polymer ?
#
loop_
_entity_poly.entity_id
_entity_poly.type
_entity_poly.pdbx_seq_one_letter_code
_entity_poly.pdbx_strand_id
1 'polypeptide(L)'
;MDQPGNFTRNHYLWDATRVRHYRSYFSQLKKAMNGGATVLGYFPWSLLDNEWMSGYTSKIGMVYVDFNSPTLERHTSHSSIYMTSRKKKPPMVGRL
;
A
#
# COMPACT_ATOMS: atom_id res chain seq x y z
N MET A 1 1.23 -8.81 4.31
CA MET A 1 1.32 -7.65 3.39
C MET A 1 1.39 -8.21 1.98
N ASP A 2 2.29 -9.16 1.81
CA ASP A 2 2.46 -9.94 0.59
C ASP A 2 1.25 -10.85 0.36
N GLN A 3 0.93 -11.05 -0.92
CA GLN A 3 -0.10 -11.97 -1.36
C GLN A 3 0.58 -13.10 -2.16
N PRO A 4 0.22 -14.37 -1.89
CA PRO A 4 0.77 -15.53 -2.59
C PRO A 4 0.31 -15.56 -4.05
N GLY A 5 1.11 -16.20 -4.90
CA GLY A 5 0.94 -16.22 -6.36
C GLY A 5 -0.23 -17.03 -6.90
N ASN A 6 -0.98 -17.70 -6.04
CA ASN A 6 -2.05 -18.62 -6.41
C ASN A 6 -3.46 -18.01 -6.31
N PHE A 7 -3.57 -16.69 -6.18
CA PHE A 7 -4.86 -16.01 -6.13
C PHE A 7 -5.38 -15.59 -7.51
N THR A 8 -6.70 -15.49 -7.63
CA THR A 8 -7.36 -14.86 -8.78
C THR A 8 -7.11 -13.34 -8.79
N ARG A 9 -7.19 -12.70 -9.96
CA ARG A 9 -7.12 -11.22 -10.10
C ARG A 9 -7.97 -10.48 -9.06
N ASN A 10 -9.26 -10.85 -8.92
CA ASN A 10 -10.17 -10.19 -7.96
C ASN A 10 -9.70 -10.26 -6.51
N HIS A 11 -9.06 -11.36 -6.11
CA HIS A 11 -8.47 -11.48 -4.77
C HIS A 11 -7.25 -10.56 -4.58
N TYR A 12 -6.44 -10.34 -5.62
CA TYR A 12 -5.36 -9.35 -5.56
C TYR A 12 -5.90 -7.91 -5.49
N LEU A 13 -6.99 -7.62 -6.20
CA LEU A 13 -7.63 -6.30 -6.15
C LEU A 13 -8.30 -6.05 -4.80
N TRP A 14 -8.87 -7.08 -4.17
CA TRP A 14 -9.49 -7.00 -2.84
C TRP A 14 -8.50 -7.38 -1.71
N ASP A 15 -7.38 -6.66 -1.64
CA ASP A 15 -6.25 -6.92 -0.74
C ASP A 15 -6.46 -6.43 0.72
N ALA A 16 -7.54 -6.89 1.36
CA ALA A 16 -7.91 -6.48 2.72
C ALA A 16 -6.78 -6.64 3.76
N THR A 17 -5.91 -7.64 3.59
CA THR A 17 -4.73 -7.83 4.46
C THR A 17 -3.73 -6.68 4.34
N ARG A 18 -3.50 -6.15 3.13
CA ARG A 18 -2.61 -5.00 2.89
C ARG A 18 -3.22 -3.71 3.46
N VAL A 19 -4.53 -3.52 3.32
CA VAL A 19 -5.24 -2.42 4.01
C VAL A 19 -5.09 -2.48 5.53
N ARG A 20 -5.30 -3.65 6.14
CA ARG A 20 -5.10 -3.84 7.59
C ARG A 20 -3.66 -3.55 8.01
N HIS A 21 -2.69 -3.98 7.22
CA HIS A 21 -1.28 -3.68 7.44
C HIS A 21 -1.04 -2.17 7.48
N TYR A 22 -1.45 -1.42 6.44
CA TYR A 22 -1.28 0.04 6.42
C TYR A 22 -2.03 0.74 7.56
N ARG A 23 -3.25 0.30 7.91
CA ARG A 23 -4.00 0.83 9.08
C ARG A 23 -3.20 0.70 10.37
N SER A 24 -2.66 -0.50 10.63
CA SER A 24 -1.84 -0.78 11.82
C SER A 24 -0.55 0.05 11.80
N TYR A 25 0.15 0.06 10.67
CA TYR A 25 1.42 0.79 10.52
C TYR A 25 1.24 2.29 10.75
N PHE A 26 0.20 2.90 10.18
CA PHE A 26 -0.11 4.30 10.41
C PHE A 26 -0.51 4.61 11.86
N SER A 27 -1.18 3.68 12.55
CA SER A 27 -1.46 3.83 13.98
C SER A 27 -0.16 3.86 14.79
N GLN A 28 0.80 3.01 14.46
CA GLN A 28 2.09 2.96 15.16
C GLN A 28 2.97 4.17 14.83
N LEU A 29 3.00 4.59 13.56
CA LEU A 29 3.67 5.83 13.15
C LEU A 29 3.12 7.04 13.92
N LYS A 30 1.79 7.15 14.04
CA LYS A 30 1.17 8.21 14.83
C LYS A 30 1.59 8.17 16.31
N LYS A 31 1.67 6.99 16.91
CA LYS A 31 2.15 6.84 18.30
C LYS A 31 3.61 7.29 18.43
N ALA A 32 4.48 6.92 17.48
CA ALA A 32 5.87 7.37 17.47
C ALA A 32 5.99 8.89 17.36
N MET A 33 5.19 9.51 16.48
CA MET A 33 5.13 10.97 16.34
C MET A 33 4.66 11.65 17.62
N ASN A 34 3.63 11.11 18.28
CA ASN A 34 3.19 11.61 19.59
C ASN A 34 4.24 11.45 20.68
N GLY A 35 5.16 10.49 20.53
CA GLY A 35 6.32 10.28 21.41
C GLY A 35 7.54 11.16 21.07
N GLY A 36 7.42 12.10 20.12
CA GLY A 36 8.47 13.05 19.77
C GLY A 36 9.28 12.69 18.52
N ALA A 37 8.99 11.58 17.84
CA ALA A 37 9.68 11.24 16.59
C ALA A 37 9.24 12.15 15.42
N THR A 38 10.20 12.76 14.74
CA THR A 38 9.94 13.54 13.52
C THR A 38 9.77 12.62 12.30
N VAL A 39 8.53 12.44 11.83
CA VAL A 39 8.22 11.65 10.63
C VAL A 39 7.75 12.57 9.51
N LEU A 40 8.49 12.62 8.42
CA LEU A 40 8.20 13.49 7.27
C LEU A 40 7.32 12.83 6.20
N GLY A 41 7.32 11.50 6.14
CA GLY A 41 6.57 10.77 5.14
C GLY A 41 6.66 9.27 5.32
N TYR A 42 5.81 8.55 4.59
CA TYR A 42 5.82 7.10 4.51
C TYR A 42 5.66 6.69 3.05
N PHE A 43 6.60 5.88 2.56
CA PHE A 43 6.60 5.35 1.20
C PHE A 43 6.33 3.85 1.28
N PRO A 44 5.12 3.38 0.92
CA PRO A 44 4.83 1.97 0.92
C PRO A 44 5.69 1.28 -0.15
N TRP A 45 6.37 0.22 0.25
CA TRP A 45 6.87 -0.77 -0.70
C TRP A 45 5.66 -1.59 -1.18
N SER A 46 5.32 -1.63 -2.44
CA SER A 46 5.81 -0.83 -3.56
C SER A 46 4.62 -0.25 -4.33
N LEU A 47 4.90 0.61 -5.32
CA LEU A 47 3.85 1.07 -6.23
C LEU A 47 3.30 -0.09 -7.07
N LEU A 48 4.19 -0.84 -7.75
CA LEU A 48 3.86 -1.96 -8.64
C LEU A 48 4.34 -3.28 -8.05
N ASP A 49 3.70 -4.39 -8.44
CA ASP A 49 4.15 -5.74 -8.10
C ASP A 49 5.57 -6.03 -8.62
N ASN A 50 6.43 -6.49 -7.73
CA ASN A 50 7.78 -6.99 -7.97
C ASN A 50 8.17 -7.84 -6.74
N GLU A 51 9.09 -8.79 -6.85
CA GLU A 51 9.71 -9.45 -5.69
C GLU A 51 11.01 -10.12 -6.16
N TRP A 52 12.00 -10.24 -5.27
CA TRP A 52 13.35 -10.69 -5.60
C TRP A 52 13.39 -12.19 -5.95
N MET A 53 13.70 -13.04 -4.96
CA MET A 53 13.91 -14.47 -5.15
C MET A 53 12.62 -15.22 -5.49
N SER A 54 11.45 -14.66 -5.12
CA SER A 54 10.15 -15.23 -5.48
C SER A 54 9.74 -14.85 -6.91
N GLY A 55 10.51 -13.99 -7.60
CA GLY A 55 10.13 -13.44 -8.90
C GLY A 55 8.72 -12.86 -8.85
N TYR A 56 7.91 -13.13 -9.88
CA TYR A 56 6.55 -12.60 -9.95
C TYR A 56 5.49 -13.44 -9.23
N THR A 57 5.86 -14.47 -8.47
CA THR A 57 4.86 -15.28 -7.73
C THR A 57 4.46 -14.67 -6.40
N SER A 58 5.10 -13.60 -5.94
CA SER A 58 4.64 -12.80 -4.80
C SER A 58 4.13 -11.46 -5.29
N LYS A 59 2.97 -11.02 -4.80
CA LYS A 59 2.39 -9.71 -5.11
C LYS A 59 2.47 -8.82 -3.87
N ILE A 60 3.22 -7.73 -3.96
CA ILE A 60 3.46 -6.80 -2.85
C ILE A 60 3.03 -5.36 -3.16
N GLY A 61 2.75 -5.06 -4.43
CA GLY A 61 2.44 -3.72 -4.89
C GLY A 61 1.04 -3.26 -4.48
N MET A 62 0.87 -1.95 -4.39
CA MET A 62 -0.46 -1.34 -4.29
C MET A 62 -1.21 -1.39 -5.63
N VAL A 63 -0.50 -1.53 -6.74
CA VAL A 63 -1.08 -1.69 -8.07
C VAL A 63 -0.75 -3.10 -8.55
N TYR A 64 -1.80 -3.88 -8.81
CA TYR A 64 -1.66 -5.21 -9.35
C TYR A 64 -1.17 -5.13 -10.81
N VAL A 65 -0.17 -5.94 -11.14
CA VAL A 65 0.32 -6.09 -12.52
C VAL A 65 -0.07 -7.48 -13.04
N ASP A 66 -0.78 -7.51 -14.16
CA ASP A 66 -1.06 -8.77 -14.86
C ASP A 66 0.13 -9.17 -15.73
N PHE A 67 0.98 -10.04 -15.19
CA PHE A 67 2.16 -10.56 -15.89
C PHE A 67 1.81 -11.59 -16.98
N ASN A 68 0.56 -12.06 -17.06
CA ASN A 68 0.11 -12.92 -18.15
C ASN A 68 -0.41 -12.10 -19.34
N SER A 69 -0.68 -10.81 -19.14
CA SER A 69 -1.07 -9.90 -20.22
C SER A 69 0.16 -9.45 -21.02
N PRO A 70 0.12 -9.45 -22.37
CA PRO A 70 1.24 -9.01 -23.20
C PRO A 70 1.61 -7.53 -23.00
N THR A 71 0.70 -6.73 -22.44
CA THR A 71 0.89 -5.28 -22.20
C THR A 71 1.19 -4.96 -20.73
N LEU A 72 1.26 -5.97 -19.86
CA LEU A 72 1.44 -5.82 -18.41
C LEU A 72 0.38 -4.88 -17.81
N GLU A 73 -0.90 -5.17 -18.02
CA GLU A 73 -2.01 -4.33 -17.54
C GLU A 73 -1.90 -4.04 -16.03
N ARG A 74 -2.24 -2.80 -15.66
CA ARG A 74 -2.17 -2.33 -14.26
C ARG A 74 -3.57 -2.09 -13.74
N HIS A 75 -3.83 -2.60 -12.53
CA HIS A 75 -5.12 -2.48 -11.88
C HIS A 75 -4.98 -1.95 -10.47
N THR A 76 -5.76 -0.91 -10.16
CA THR A 76 -5.78 -0.30 -8.82
C THR A 76 -6.38 -1.27 -7.81
N SER A 77 -5.64 -1.58 -6.75
CA SER A 77 -6.14 -2.40 -5.64
C SER A 77 -6.93 -1.58 -4.62
N HIS A 78 -7.63 -2.27 -3.73
CA HIS A 78 -8.33 -1.67 -2.60
C HIS A 78 -7.38 -0.92 -1.65
N SER A 79 -6.15 -1.40 -1.45
CA SER A 79 -5.14 -0.70 -0.65
C SER A 79 -4.64 0.59 -1.29
N SER A 80 -4.55 0.65 -2.62
CA SER A 80 -4.24 1.89 -3.34
C SER A 80 -5.34 2.94 -3.15
N ILE A 81 -6.61 2.52 -3.23
CA ILE A 81 -7.76 3.39 -2.96
C ILE A 81 -7.73 3.88 -1.50
N TYR A 82 -7.49 2.98 -0.55
CA TYR A 82 -7.36 3.35 0.87
C TYR A 82 -6.23 4.34 1.12
N MET A 83 -5.08 4.20 0.43
CA MET A 83 -3.95 5.10 0.58
C MET A 83 -4.25 6.51 0.04
N THR A 84 -4.96 6.57 -1.09
CA THR A 84 -5.29 7.84 -1.76
C THR A 84 -6.50 8.56 -1.15
N SER A 85 -7.45 7.82 -0.56
CA SER A 85 -8.65 8.41 0.08
C SER A 85 -8.34 9.20 1.35
N ARG A 86 -7.13 9.09 1.90
CA ARG A 86 -6.70 9.82 3.10
C ARG A 86 -6.33 11.29 2.87
N LYS A 87 -6.46 11.81 1.64
CA LYS A 87 -6.20 13.23 1.34
C LYS A 87 -7.37 14.15 1.72
N LYS A 88 -7.25 14.81 2.88
CA LYS A 88 -7.47 16.26 3.19
C LYS A 88 -7.91 16.48 4.65
N LYS A 89 -6.96 16.84 5.53
CA LYS A 89 -7.17 17.97 6.46
C LYS A 89 -6.27 19.10 5.98
N PRO A 90 -6.77 20.34 5.83
CA PRO A 90 -5.89 21.48 5.55
C PRO A 90 -4.81 21.55 6.65
N PRO A 91 -3.60 22.04 6.32
CA PRO A 91 -2.57 22.26 7.33
C PRO A 91 -3.15 23.15 8.42
N MET A 92 -3.04 22.71 9.67
CA MET A 92 -3.29 23.60 10.80
C MET A 92 -2.19 24.66 10.76
N VAL A 93 -2.48 25.81 10.18
CA VAL A 93 -1.68 27.01 10.37
C VAL A 93 -1.66 27.25 11.88
N GLY A 94 -0.47 27.20 12.47
CA GLY A 94 -0.29 27.47 13.89
C GLY A 94 -0.93 28.80 14.23
N ARG A 95 -1.89 28.80 15.17
CA ARG A 95 -2.26 30.03 15.88
C ARG A 95 -1.07 30.41 16.74
N LEU A 96 -0.34 31.43 16.29
CA LEU A 96 0.33 32.36 17.18
C LEU A 96 -0.72 33.31 17.77
#